data_AF-A0A1J3D4P9-F1
#
_entry.id   AF-A0A1J3D4P9-F1
#
_cell.length_a   1.000
_cell.length_b   1.000
_cell.length_c   1.000
_cell.angle_alpha   90.00
_cell.angle_beta   90.00
_cell.angle_gamma   90.00
#
_symmetry.space_group_name_H-M   'P 1'
#
loop_
_entity.id
_entity.type
_entity.pdbx_description
1 polymer ?
#
loop_
_entity_poly.entity_id
_entity_poly.type
_entity_poly.pdbx_seq_one_letter_code
_entity_poly.pdbx_strand_id
1 'polypeptide(L)'
;RREPSASTNSEDLRGQRNSGLSDIPEMQDEELYFLEVGGNTPVGSPASQDSDGLTGRTRALAQYLKERSSSSPTSRSPSGDLSLSMILAGKTRKLAARMFFETLVLKSRGLIDVQQDQPYSDISLKLKP
;
A
#
# COMPACT_ATOMS: atom_id res chain seq x y z
N ARG A 1 21.16 -4.26 -57.21
CA ARG A 1 20.22 -5.20 -57.84
C ARG A 1 19.64 -6.07 -56.73
N ARG A 2 18.32 -5.94 -56.49
CA ARG A 2 17.36 -6.81 -55.78
C ARG A 2 17.87 -7.76 -54.67
N GLU A 3 17.41 -7.49 -53.45
CA GLU A 3 17.02 -8.51 -52.44
C GLU A 3 15.97 -9.47 -53.04
N PRO A 4 15.90 -10.74 -52.58
CA PRO A 4 14.85 -11.05 -51.60
C PRO A 4 15.17 -12.14 -50.55
N SER A 5 14.78 -11.82 -49.31
CA SER A 5 14.04 -12.60 -48.30
C SER A 5 14.05 -14.14 -48.30
N ALA A 6 14.39 -14.72 -47.15
CA ALA A 6 13.72 -15.90 -46.59
C ALA A 6 13.73 -15.86 -45.05
N SER A 7 12.55 -16.04 -44.49
CA SER A 7 12.14 -15.91 -43.10
C SER A 7 12.48 -17.15 -42.27
N THR A 8 12.92 -16.99 -41.03
CA THR A 8 12.74 -18.02 -39.98
C THR A 8 12.35 -17.37 -38.67
N ASN A 9 11.21 -17.83 -38.16
CA ASN A 9 10.47 -17.36 -37.00
C ASN A 9 11.33 -17.23 -35.73
N SER A 10 11.14 -16.13 -35.00
CA SER A 10 11.53 -16.01 -33.60
C SER A 10 10.28 -16.02 -32.74
N GLU A 11 9.77 -17.22 -32.47
CA GLU A 11 8.88 -17.47 -31.35
C GLU A 11 9.59 -18.41 -30.37
N ASP A 12 9.38 -18.11 -29.10
CA ASP A 12 9.58 -18.93 -27.93
C ASP A 12 10.95 -18.87 -27.23
N LEU A 13 11.00 -18.09 -26.16
CA LEU A 13 11.37 -18.60 -24.83
C LEU A 13 10.92 -17.57 -23.77
N ARG A 14 9.70 -17.80 -23.29
CA ARG A 14 9.24 -17.31 -21.99
C ARG A 14 10.14 -17.83 -20.88
N GLY A 15 10.47 -16.94 -19.95
CA GLY A 15 10.41 -17.26 -18.52
C GLY A 15 11.61 -17.97 -17.89
N GLN A 16 12.49 -17.19 -17.28
CA GLN A 16 13.27 -17.65 -16.12
C GLN A 16 13.44 -16.45 -15.17
N ARG A 17 12.36 -16.04 -14.49
CA ARG A 17 12.05 -16.43 -13.11
C ARG A 17 13.28 -16.29 -12.22
N ASN A 18 13.27 -15.20 -11.47
CA ASN A 18 14.19 -14.85 -10.41
C ASN A 18 13.97 -15.85 -9.26
N SER A 19 14.44 -17.08 -9.42
CA SER A 19 14.41 -18.14 -8.42
C SER A 19 15.57 -17.91 -7.47
N GLY A 20 15.35 -17.21 -6.35
CA GLY A 20 16.43 -16.96 -5.40
C GLY A 20 16.08 -16.29 -4.08
N LEU A 21 14.81 -16.08 -3.76
CA LEU A 21 14.43 -15.61 -2.42
C LEU A 21 13.52 -16.66 -1.78
N SER A 22 14.16 -17.44 -0.93
CA SER A 22 13.63 -18.49 -0.05
C SER A 22 12.28 -18.15 0.56
N ASP A 23 11.41 -19.15 0.57
CA ASP A 23 10.11 -19.22 1.23
C ASP A 23 10.22 -18.85 2.72
N ILE A 24 9.98 -17.58 3.03
CA ILE A 24 9.50 -17.20 4.35
C ILE A 24 7.99 -17.44 4.28
N PRO A 25 7.38 -18.21 5.21
CA PRO A 25 5.93 -18.27 5.30
C PRO A 25 5.43 -16.84 5.46
N GLU A 26 4.86 -16.28 4.39
CA GLU A 26 4.09 -15.04 4.46
C GLU A 26 2.93 -15.36 5.40
N MET A 27 3.06 -15.02 6.68
CA MET A 27 1.91 -14.98 7.57
C MET A 27 0.93 -14.03 6.89
N GLN A 28 -0.17 -14.57 6.36
CA GLN A 28 -1.23 -13.77 5.78
C GLN A 28 -1.75 -12.89 6.89
N ASP A 29 -1.30 -11.64 6.90
CA ASP A 29 -1.78 -10.65 7.82
C ASP A 29 -3.11 -10.14 7.27
N GLU A 30 -4.16 -10.93 7.52
CA GLU A 30 -5.51 -10.75 6.99
C GLU A 30 -6.02 -9.31 7.18
N GLU A 31 -5.60 -8.68 8.28
CA GLU A 31 -5.98 -7.32 8.64
C GLU A 31 -5.58 -6.27 7.58
N LEU A 32 -4.43 -6.44 6.91
CA LEU A 32 -3.92 -5.46 5.94
C LEU A 32 -3.83 -6.02 4.51
N TYR A 33 -4.50 -7.15 4.24
CA TYR A 33 -4.53 -7.79 2.92
C TYR A 33 -5.09 -6.88 1.82
N PHE A 34 -5.97 -5.94 2.18
CA PHE A 34 -6.51 -4.96 1.23
C PHE A 34 -5.42 -4.10 0.56
N LEU A 35 -4.25 -3.93 1.19
CA LEU A 35 -3.12 -3.21 0.59
C LEU A 35 -2.45 -4.00 -0.54
N GLU A 36 -2.73 -5.31 -0.65
CA GLU A 36 -2.17 -6.17 -1.67
C GLU A 36 -3.04 -6.32 -2.92
N VAL A 37 -4.31 -5.98 -2.81
CA VAL A 37 -5.30 -6.05 -3.89
C VAL A 37 -4.90 -5.11 -5.04
N GLY A 38 -4.71 -5.65 -6.25
CA GLY A 38 -4.45 -4.88 -7.47
C GLY A 38 -2.98 -4.84 -7.94
N GLY A 39 -2.03 -5.43 -7.22
CA GLY A 39 -0.63 -5.52 -7.67
C GLY A 39 0.08 -4.15 -7.76
N ASN A 40 1.07 -4.02 -8.65
CA ASN A 40 1.80 -2.76 -8.88
C ASN A 40 1.08 -1.84 -9.88
N THR A 41 -0.25 -1.89 -9.96
CA THR A 41 -0.99 -1.05 -10.91
C THR A 41 -0.63 0.42 -10.66
N PRO A 42 -0.15 1.14 -11.69
CA PRO A 42 0.23 2.54 -11.53
C PRO A 42 -0.96 3.35 -11.02
N VAL A 43 -0.71 4.15 -9.98
CA VAL A 43 -1.54 5.31 -9.65
C VAL A 43 -1.55 6.18 -10.91
N GLY A 44 -2.65 6.18 -11.67
CA GLY A 44 -2.71 6.91 -12.94
C GLY A 44 -3.64 6.32 -13.99
N SER A 45 -4.06 5.07 -13.85
CA SER A 45 -5.18 4.56 -14.66
C SER A 45 -6.49 5.12 -14.11
N PRO A 46 -7.22 5.98 -14.84
CA PRO A 46 -8.51 6.52 -14.39
C PRO A 46 -9.55 5.40 -14.15
N ALA A 47 -9.36 4.23 -14.75
CA ALA A 47 -10.19 3.04 -14.53
C ALA A 47 -10.06 2.44 -13.10
N SER A 48 -9.08 2.87 -12.31
CA SER A 48 -8.82 2.36 -10.95
C SER A 48 -9.13 3.39 -9.85
N GLN A 49 -9.63 4.57 -10.23
CA GLN A 49 -9.93 5.69 -9.33
C GLN A 49 -11.43 5.97 -9.31
N ASP A 50 -11.96 6.30 -8.14
CA ASP A 50 -13.35 6.72 -7.97
C ASP A 50 -13.57 8.21 -8.33
N SER A 51 -14.79 8.73 -8.14
CA SER A 51 -15.14 10.14 -8.35
C SER A 51 -14.26 11.12 -7.56
N ASP A 52 -13.69 10.65 -6.45
CA ASP A 52 -12.83 11.44 -5.56
C ASP A 52 -11.35 11.27 -5.94
N GLY A 53 -11.06 10.48 -6.99
CA GLY A 53 -9.74 10.12 -7.47
C GLY A 53 -9.03 9.07 -6.61
N LEU A 54 -9.67 8.49 -5.58
CA LEU A 54 -9.07 7.53 -4.65
C LEU A 54 -9.03 6.15 -5.28
N THR A 55 -7.97 5.39 -5.00
CA THR A 55 -7.96 3.97 -5.36
C THR A 55 -8.75 3.17 -4.33
N GLY A 56 -9.22 1.98 -4.70
CA GLY A 56 -9.87 1.06 -3.75
C GLY A 56 -9.02 0.78 -2.51
N ARG A 57 -7.68 0.70 -2.66
CA ARG A 57 -6.73 0.53 -1.55
C ARG A 57 -6.73 1.73 -0.61
N THR A 58 -6.70 2.94 -1.17
CA THR A 58 -6.72 4.18 -0.39
C THR A 58 -8.02 4.30 0.42
N ARG A 59 -9.15 3.93 -0.19
CA ARG A 59 -10.46 3.93 0.48
C ARG A 59 -10.52 2.89 1.60
N ALA A 60 -10.06 1.67 1.34
CA ALA A 60 -9.97 0.62 2.36
C ALA A 60 -9.08 1.05 3.53
N LEU A 61 -7.96 1.74 3.26
CA LEU A 61 -7.13 2.30 4.31
C LEU A 61 -7.89 3.36 5.14
N ALA A 62 -8.62 4.28 4.50
CA ALA A 62 -9.39 5.28 5.23
C ALA A 62 -10.44 4.64 6.17
N GLN A 63 -11.12 3.59 5.69
CA GLN A 63 -12.08 2.83 6.49
C GLN A 63 -11.40 2.12 7.65
N TYR A 64 -10.29 1.44 7.38
CA TYR A 64 -9.47 0.79 8.39
C TYR A 64 -9.05 1.75 9.53
N LEU A 65 -8.54 2.94 9.19
CA LEU A 65 -8.17 3.95 10.18
C LEU A 65 -9.39 4.45 10.98
N LYS A 66 -10.55 4.60 10.32
CA LYS A 66 -11.81 4.98 10.97
C LYS A 66 -12.26 3.96 12.00
N GLU A 67 -12.25 2.68 11.65
CA GLU A 67 -12.58 1.59 12.56
C GLU A 67 -11.59 1.54 13.73
N ARG A 68 -10.28 1.55 13.44
CA ARG A 68 -9.23 1.53 14.49
C ARG A 68 -9.33 2.72 15.45
N SER A 69 -9.67 3.91 14.96
CA SER A 69 -9.86 5.10 15.81
C SER A 69 -11.14 5.05 16.66
N SER A 70 -12.20 4.37 16.18
CA SER A 70 -13.48 4.24 16.88
C SER A 70 -13.52 3.09 17.89
N SER A 71 -12.73 2.04 17.67
CA SER A 71 -12.75 0.79 18.46
C SER A 71 -11.95 0.82 19.76
N SER A 72 -11.41 1.97 20.21
CA SER A 72 -10.68 2.04 21.48
C SER A 72 -11.35 2.93 22.54
N PRO A 73 -12.12 2.35 23.47
CA PRO A 73 -12.48 3.00 24.73
C PRO A 73 -11.35 2.92 25.79
N THR A 74 -10.30 2.11 25.56
CA THR A 74 -9.41 1.63 26.64
C THR A 74 -7.90 1.81 26.37
N SER A 75 -7.46 2.20 25.17
CA SER A 75 -6.03 2.49 24.95
C SER A 75 -5.69 3.92 25.39
N ARG A 76 -4.71 3.99 26.30
CA ARG A 76 -4.25 5.13 27.08
C ARG A 76 -3.48 6.19 26.26
N SER A 77 -4.00 6.60 25.11
CA SER A 77 -3.54 7.79 24.38
C SER A 77 -4.68 8.82 24.36
N PRO A 78 -4.56 9.94 25.09
CA PRO A 78 -5.65 10.90 25.29
C PRO A 78 -6.10 11.63 24.01
N SER A 79 -5.46 11.39 22.86
CA SER A 79 -5.66 12.16 21.63
C SER A 79 -6.46 11.45 20.52
N GLY A 80 -6.73 10.15 20.63
CA GLY A 80 -7.37 9.38 19.55
C GLY A 80 -6.47 9.17 18.32
N ASP A 81 -5.17 9.46 18.44
CA ASP A 81 -4.21 9.31 17.35
C ASP A 81 -3.68 7.87 17.28
N LEU A 82 -3.53 7.36 16.06
CA LEU A 82 -3.04 6.02 15.75
C LEU A 82 -1.53 6.06 15.50
N SER A 83 -0.79 5.11 16.07
CA SER A 83 0.64 4.94 15.82
C SER A 83 0.88 4.07 14.57
N LEU A 84 1.61 4.59 13.59
CA LEU A 84 1.96 3.85 12.38
C LEU A 84 2.92 2.69 12.70
N SER A 85 3.87 2.87 13.61
CA SER A 85 4.77 1.78 14.03
C SER A 85 4.00 0.62 14.68
N MET A 86 2.95 0.91 15.46
CA MET A 86 2.10 -0.12 16.06
C MET A 86 1.28 -0.87 14.99
N ILE A 87 0.71 -0.15 14.01
CA ILE A 87 -0.02 -0.79 12.90
C ILE A 87 0.89 -1.69 12.06
N LEU A 88 2.15 -1.27 11.88
CA LEU A 88 3.14 -1.96 11.04
C LEU A 88 4.01 -2.98 11.79
N ALA A 89 3.76 -3.20 13.09
CA ALA A 89 4.49 -4.18 13.87
C ALA A 89 4.29 -5.59 13.26
N GLY A 90 5.40 -6.29 13.01
CA GLY A 90 5.39 -7.64 12.41
C GLY A 90 5.08 -7.71 10.91
N LYS A 91 4.78 -6.57 10.25
CA LYS A 91 4.43 -6.54 8.83
C LYS A 91 5.66 -6.64 7.93
N THR A 92 5.47 -7.16 6.72
CA THR A 92 6.54 -7.19 5.70
C THR A 92 6.92 -5.78 5.24
N ARG A 93 8.16 -5.61 4.77
CA ARG A 93 8.65 -4.33 4.21
C ARG A 93 7.76 -3.83 3.06
N LYS A 94 7.29 -4.75 2.21
CA LYS A 94 6.39 -4.46 1.08
C LYS A 94 5.07 -3.86 1.57
N LEU A 95 4.47 -4.46 2.59
CA LEU A 95 3.21 -4.00 3.16
C LEU A 95 3.40 -2.65 3.87
N ALA A 96 4.47 -2.52 4.66
CA ALA A 96 4.83 -1.27 5.32
C ALA A 96 5.01 -0.10 4.33
N ALA A 97 5.72 -0.32 3.22
CA ALA A 97 5.92 0.69 2.19
C ALA A 97 4.60 1.08 1.50
N ARG A 98 3.72 0.11 1.23
CA ARG A 98 2.39 0.37 0.65
C ARG A 98 1.51 1.16 1.60
N MET A 99 1.46 0.77 2.87
CA MET A 99 0.74 1.49 3.91
C MET A 99 1.21 2.95 3.97
N PHE A 100 2.52 3.17 4.05
CA PHE A 100 3.11 4.50 4.10
C PHE A 100 2.73 5.35 2.87
N PHE A 101 2.81 4.78 1.67
CA PHE A 101 2.40 5.48 0.46
C PHE A 101 0.91 5.87 0.50
N GLU A 102 0.03 4.94 0.86
CA GLU A 102 -1.41 5.22 0.97
C GLU A 102 -1.71 6.27 2.06
N THR A 103 -0.96 6.28 3.16
CA THR A 103 -1.00 7.36 4.17
C THR A 103 -0.64 8.72 3.55
N LEU A 104 0.39 8.79 2.69
CA LEU A 104 0.73 10.03 1.98
C LEU A 104 -0.39 10.47 1.04
N VAL A 105 -1.06 9.53 0.35
CA VAL A 105 -2.20 9.85 -0.51
C VAL A 105 -3.33 10.47 0.32
N LEU A 106 -3.69 9.87 1.46
CA LEU A 106 -4.71 10.43 2.35
C LEU A 106 -4.33 11.82 2.87
N LYS A 107 -3.07 12.03 3.27
CA LYS A 107 -2.57 13.34 3.73
C LYS A 107 -2.62 14.39 2.62
N SER A 108 -2.24 14.04 1.40
CA SER A 108 -2.24 14.96 0.25
C SER A 108 -3.63 15.50 -0.09
N ARG A 109 -4.68 14.77 0.30
CA ARG A 109 -6.09 15.15 0.11
C ARG A 109 -6.72 15.78 1.34
N GLY A 110 -5.94 15.98 2.40
CA GLY A 110 -6.43 16.56 3.64
C GLY A 110 -7.42 15.66 4.39
N LEU A 111 -7.40 14.35 4.16
CA LEU A 111 -8.31 13.41 4.84
C LEU A 111 -7.78 13.00 6.23
N ILE A 112 -6.46 13.11 6.43
CA ILE A 112 -5.79 12.80 7.70
C ILE A 112 -4.75 13.86 8.04
N ASP A 113 -4.44 13.97 9.33
CA ASP A 113 -3.20 14.55 9.81
C ASP A 113 -2.17 13.47 10.11
N VAL A 114 -0.91 13.86 9.87
CA VAL A 114 0.27 13.01 9.99
C VAL A 114 1.31 13.87 10.72
N GLN A 115 1.81 13.37 11.84
CA GLN A 115 2.80 14.05 12.67
C GLN A 115 3.99 13.13 12.95
N GLN A 116 5.21 13.67 12.78
CA GLN A 116 6.48 13.01 13.12
C GLN A 116 7.36 14.03 13.83
N ASP A 117 7.70 13.78 15.10
CA ASP A 117 8.37 14.79 15.94
C ASP A 117 9.89 14.82 15.72
N GLN A 118 10.50 13.68 15.41
CA GLN A 118 11.95 13.58 15.14
C GLN A 118 12.22 12.77 13.87
N PRO A 119 13.36 12.95 13.20
CA PRO A 119 13.72 12.13 12.05
C PRO A 119 13.66 10.64 12.39
N TYR A 120 12.94 9.87 11.58
CA TYR A 120 12.74 8.43 11.76
C TYR A 120 12.04 8.03 13.07
N SER A 121 11.44 8.97 13.79
CA SER A 121 10.54 8.63 14.90
C SER A 121 9.27 7.99 14.36
N ASP A 122 8.47 7.46 15.30
CA ASP A 122 7.11 7.04 15.00
C ASP A 122 6.29 8.17 14.36
N ILE A 123 5.28 7.76 13.62
CA ILE A 123 4.37 8.64 12.89
C ILE A 123 2.97 8.46 13.49
N SER A 124 2.43 9.56 14.02
CA SER A 124 1.07 9.63 14.55
C SER A 124 0.10 10.02 13.43
N LEU A 125 -1.02 9.29 13.34
CA LEU A 125 -2.08 9.49 12.36
C LEU A 125 -3.37 9.90 13.05
N LYS A 126 -4.03 10.93 12.53
CA LYS A 126 -5.33 11.41 13.04
C LYS A 126 -6.30 11.64 11.89
N LEU A 127 -7.53 11.15 12.03
CA LEU A 127 -8.58 11.44 11.05
C LEU A 127 -9.03 12.89 11.15
N LYS A 128 -9.29 13.50 9.99
CA LYS A 128 -9.99 14.78 9.95
C LYS A 128 -11.51 14.57 9.86
N PRO A 129 -12.29 15.40 10.56
CA PRO A 129 -13.74 15.39 10.44
C PRO A 129 -14.21 15.84 9.05
#